data_AF-E2AFL3-F1
#
_entry.id   AF-E2AFL3-F1
#
_cell.length_a   1.000
_cell.length_b   1.000
_cell.length_c   1.000
_cell.angle_alpha   90.00
_cell.angle_beta   90.00
_cell.angle_gamma   90.00
#
_symmetry.space_group_name_H-M   'P 1'
#
loop_
_entity.id
_entity.type
_entity.pdbx_description
1 polymer ?
#
loop_
_entity_poly.entity_id
_entity_poly.type
_entity_poly.pdbx_seq_one_letter_code
_entity_poly.pdbx_strand_id
1 'polypeptide(L)'
;MQGDTFTDEEATSRLIQLDSHKSYFPVSTRAEIYYAAQPGKLISCVIAASVHQNGHVSVVEGGYGTKKVRIRYMTENGRPDVFFVLVQAAKRESVHVEEDVAWSTRLGIAYEPMKNWTLAEIQDALRNVSSSQFPPS
;
A
#
# COMPACT_ATOMS: atom_id res chain seq x y z
N MET A 1 9.04 -10.52 1.13
CA MET A 1 8.64 -9.18 1.63
C MET A 1 7.37 -9.36 2.45
N GLN A 2 7.50 -9.40 3.77
CA GLN A 2 6.36 -9.44 4.68
C GLN A 2 6.30 -8.04 5.29
N GLY A 3 5.44 -7.18 4.73
CA GLY A 3 5.16 -5.89 5.34
C GLY A 3 4.22 -6.12 6.51
N ASP A 4 4.58 -5.65 7.70
CA ASP A 4 3.68 -5.67 8.85
C ASP A 4 2.36 -4.99 8.46
N THR A 5 1.29 -5.78 8.45
CA THR A 5 -0.04 -5.28 8.13
C THR A 5 -0.65 -4.77 9.44
N PHE A 6 -0.50 -3.47 9.69
CA PHE A 6 -1.15 -2.85 10.84
C PHE A 6 -2.66 -2.92 10.69
N THR A 7 -3.35 -3.30 11.77
CA THR A 7 -4.81 -3.14 11.82
C THR A 7 -5.16 -1.64 11.87
N ASP A 8 -6.37 -1.27 11.42
CA ASP A 8 -6.82 0.13 11.43
C ASP A 8 -6.73 0.75 12.85
N GLU A 9 -6.93 -0.08 13.88
CA GLU A 9 -6.80 0.28 15.29
C GLU A 9 -5.35 0.55 15.70
N GLU A 10 -4.40 -0.25 15.24
CA GLU A 10 -2.97 -0.07 15.51
C GLU A 10 -2.38 1.14 14.77
N ALA A 11 -2.82 1.37 13.52
CA ALA A 11 -2.46 2.57 12.76
C ALA A 11 -2.94 3.83 13.50
N THR A 12 -4.17 3.80 14.01
CA THR A 12 -4.78 4.91 14.76
C THR A 12 -4.09 5.11 16.12
N SER A 13 -3.74 4.03 16.83
CA SER A 13 -3.11 4.05 18.15
C SER A 13 -1.65 4.53 18.12
N ARG A 14 -0.89 4.26 17.04
CA ARG A 14 0.53 4.65 16.90
C ARG A 14 0.77 6.05 16.35
N LEU A 15 -0.24 6.94 16.38
CA LEU A 15 -0.21 8.31 15.82
C LEU A 15 0.08 8.37 14.30
N ILE A 16 0.04 7.25 13.58
CA ILE A 16 0.15 7.22 12.13
C ILE A 16 -1.22 7.65 11.60
N GLN A 17 -1.37 8.95 11.35
CA GLN A 17 -2.59 9.50 10.74
C GLN A 17 -2.68 9.08 9.27
N LEU A 18 -2.87 7.79 9.03
CA LEU A 18 -3.07 7.20 7.73
C LEU A 18 -4.48 7.56 7.26
N ASP A 19 -4.55 8.31 6.17
CA ASP A 19 -5.79 8.50 5.43
C ASP A 19 -5.85 7.45 4.31
N SER A 20 -6.92 6.67 4.27
CA SER A 20 -7.07 5.55 3.35
C SER A 20 -8.34 5.70 2.54
N HIS A 21 -8.21 5.66 1.22
CA HIS A 21 -9.32 5.67 0.29
C HIS A 21 -9.32 4.36 -0.49
N LYS A 22 -10.35 3.54 -0.28
CA LYS A 22 -10.53 2.25 -0.96
C LYS A 22 -11.83 2.29 -1.75
N SER A 23 -11.79 1.83 -3.00
CA SER A 23 -12.95 1.84 -3.88
C SER A 23 -12.93 0.72 -4.90
N TYR A 24 -14.13 0.29 -5.29
CA TYR A 24 -14.40 -0.74 -6.30
C TYR A 24 -15.55 -0.24 -7.17
N PHE A 25 -15.34 -0.15 -8.49
CA PHE A 25 -16.40 0.29 -9.40
C PHE A 25 -16.50 -0.63 -10.61
N PRO A 26 -17.72 -1.05 -10.99
CA PRO A 26 -17.94 -1.72 -12.26
C PRO A 26 -17.70 -0.73 -13.41
N VAL A 27 -16.98 -1.17 -14.44
CA VAL A 27 -16.60 -0.34 -15.59
C VAL A 27 -16.74 -1.14 -16.88
N SER A 28 -17.14 -0.49 -17.97
CA SER A 28 -17.27 -1.13 -19.30
C SER A 28 -16.50 -0.43 -20.40
N THR A 29 -16.06 0.81 -20.17
CA THR A 29 -15.33 1.63 -21.14
C THR A 29 -14.13 2.31 -20.50
N ARG A 30 -14.30 3.53 -19.98
CA ARG A 30 -13.28 4.35 -19.34
C ARG A 30 -13.78 4.80 -17.99
N ALA A 31 -12.87 4.84 -17.01
CA ALA A 31 -13.11 5.48 -15.73
C ALA A 31 -11.88 6.25 -15.29
N GLU A 32 -12.09 7.33 -14.53
CA GLU A 32 -11.03 8.06 -13.85
C GLU A 32 -11.42 8.27 -12.40
N ILE A 33 -10.45 8.07 -11.50
CA ILE A 33 -10.58 8.35 -10.08
C ILE A 33 -9.57 9.44 -9.73
N TYR A 34 -10.06 10.43 -8.99
CA TYR A 34 -9.26 11.50 -8.43
C TYR A 34 -9.26 11.39 -6.90
N TYR A 35 -8.08 11.45 -6.31
CA TYR A 35 -7.92 11.54 -4.87
C TYR A 35 -6.97 12.70 -4.55
N ALA A 36 -7.32 13.47 -3.50
CA ALA A 36 -6.49 14.52 -2.93
C ALA A 36 -6.25 14.23 -1.46
N ALA A 37 -4.98 14.19 -1.05
CA ALA A 37 -4.60 14.01 0.33
C ALA A 37 -4.99 15.22 1.17
N GLN A 38 -5.37 14.97 2.43
CA GLN A 38 -5.63 16.03 3.41
C GLN A 38 -4.40 16.95 3.60
N PRO A 39 -4.61 18.22 4.00
CA PRO A 39 -3.50 19.14 4.28
C PRO A 39 -2.46 18.56 5.23
N GLY A 40 -1.18 18.69 4.87
CA GLY A 40 -0.05 18.17 5.66
C GLY A 40 0.27 16.68 5.43
N LYS A 41 -0.50 15.97 4.61
CA LYS A 41 -0.22 14.59 4.20
C LYS A 41 0.25 14.53 2.75
N LEU A 42 1.00 13.48 2.43
CA LEU A 42 1.38 13.10 1.08
C LEU A 42 0.96 11.67 0.84
N ILE A 43 0.64 11.35 -0.40
CA ILE A 43 0.31 10.00 -0.83
C ILE A 43 1.54 9.11 -0.61
N SER A 44 1.36 8.05 0.16
CA SER A 44 2.39 7.06 0.50
C SER A 44 2.20 5.75 -0.25
N CYS A 45 0.99 5.46 -0.73
CA CYS A 45 0.69 4.24 -1.47
C CYS A 45 -0.43 4.48 -2.49
N VAL A 46 -0.28 3.90 -3.68
CA VAL A 46 -1.33 3.81 -4.70
C VAL A 46 -1.31 2.39 -5.25
N ILE A 47 -2.41 1.68 -5.05
CA ILE A 47 -2.67 0.38 -5.66
C ILE A 47 -3.90 0.54 -6.53
N ALA A 48 -3.80 0.17 -7.80
CA ALA A 48 -4.91 0.22 -8.71
C ALA A 48 -4.87 -0.97 -9.66
N ALA A 49 -6.02 -1.59 -9.92
CA ALA A 49 -6.09 -2.83 -10.68
C ALA A 49 -7.37 -2.94 -11.51
N SER A 50 -7.22 -3.55 -12.68
CA SER A 50 -8.29 -4.19 -13.44
C SER A 50 -8.44 -5.61 -12.89
N VAL A 51 -9.52 -5.85 -12.15
CA VAL A 51 -9.68 -7.10 -11.37
C VAL A 51 -9.83 -8.30 -12.30
N HIS A 52 -10.56 -8.16 -13.39
CA HIS A 52 -10.77 -9.23 -14.38
C HIS A 52 -9.78 -9.16 -15.55
N GLN A 53 -8.80 -8.26 -15.51
CA GLN A 53 -7.78 -8.11 -16.55
C GLN A 53 -8.37 -7.83 -17.95
N ASN A 54 -9.50 -7.13 -18.01
CA ASN A 54 -10.18 -6.76 -19.26
C ASN A 54 -9.82 -5.34 -19.75
N GLY A 55 -8.85 -4.71 -19.11
CA GLY A 55 -8.36 -3.40 -19.48
C GLY A 55 -7.05 -3.02 -18.79
N HIS A 56 -6.59 -1.81 -19.10
CA HIS A 56 -5.37 -1.25 -18.56
C HIS A 56 -5.67 -0.20 -17.50
N VAL A 57 -4.84 -0.18 -16.46
CA VAL A 57 -4.85 0.83 -15.41
C VAL A 57 -3.56 1.62 -15.45
N SER A 58 -3.67 2.95 -15.35
CA SER A 58 -2.51 3.85 -15.36
C SER A 58 -2.69 4.98 -14.35
N VAL A 59 -1.60 5.36 -13.69
CA VAL A 59 -1.53 6.64 -12.97
C VAL A 59 -1.19 7.71 -14.01
N VAL A 60 -2.13 8.63 -14.24
CA VAL A 60 -1.97 9.68 -15.27
C VAL A 60 -1.49 11.00 -14.70
N GLU A 61 -1.53 11.16 -13.37
CA GLU A 61 -1.04 12.34 -12.68
C GLU A 61 -0.75 12.04 -11.21
N GLY A 62 0.35 12.58 -10.69
CA GLY A 62 0.68 12.51 -9.27
C GLY A 62 1.16 11.13 -8.81
N GLY A 63 0.74 10.71 -7.61
CA GLY A 63 1.15 9.44 -6.99
C GLY A 63 2.02 9.63 -5.75
N TYR A 64 2.95 8.71 -5.51
CA TYR A 64 3.79 8.71 -4.31
C TYR A 64 4.51 10.05 -4.08
N GLY A 65 4.49 10.53 -2.83
CA GLY A 65 5.12 11.78 -2.42
C GLY A 65 4.39 13.05 -2.88
N THR A 66 3.24 12.92 -3.55
CA THR A 66 2.45 14.06 -4.02
C THR A 66 1.17 14.25 -3.20
N LYS A 67 0.48 15.37 -3.40
CA LYS A 67 -0.78 15.68 -2.70
C LYS A 67 -2.03 15.14 -3.40
N LYS A 68 -1.90 14.64 -4.63
CA LYS A 68 -3.03 14.20 -5.44
C LYS A 68 -2.63 13.07 -6.35
N VAL A 69 -3.57 12.22 -6.70
CA VAL A 69 -3.37 11.21 -7.74
C VAL A 69 -4.60 11.15 -8.62
N ARG A 70 -4.36 10.98 -9.91
CA ARG A 70 -5.40 10.66 -10.88
C ARG A 70 -5.06 9.34 -11.54
N ILE A 71 -6.01 8.41 -11.47
CA ILE A 71 -5.85 7.04 -11.92
C ILE A 71 -6.90 6.78 -12.98
N ARG A 72 -6.51 6.22 -14.11
CA ARG A 72 -7.37 5.92 -15.25
C ARG A 72 -7.44 4.43 -15.50
N TYR A 73 -8.65 3.94 -15.69
CA TYR A 73 -8.93 2.65 -16.32
C TYR A 73 -9.38 2.87 -17.77
N MET A 74 -8.89 2.03 -18.68
CA MET A 74 -9.31 1.94 -20.07
C MET A 74 -9.56 0.47 -20.43
N THR A 75 -10.76 0.13 -20.89
CA THR A 75 -11.03 -1.20 -21.45
C THR A 75 -10.23 -1.42 -22.73
N GLU A 76 -9.81 -2.67 -22.97
CA GLU A 76 -9.21 -3.08 -24.24
C GLU A 76 -10.27 -3.49 -25.26
N ASN A 77 -11.32 -4.20 -24.80
CA ASN A 77 -12.23 -4.95 -25.68
C ASN A 77 -13.72 -4.63 -25.46
N GLY A 78 -14.04 -3.57 -24.72
CA GLY A 78 -15.42 -3.23 -24.35
C GLY A 78 -16.07 -4.23 -23.37
N ARG A 79 -15.27 -5.16 -22.83
CA ARG A 79 -15.72 -6.14 -21.85
C ARG A 79 -15.87 -5.47 -20.47
N PRO A 80 -16.95 -5.77 -19.74
CA PRO A 80 -17.08 -5.33 -18.36
C PRO A 80 -15.91 -5.78 -17.49
N ASP A 81 -15.54 -4.94 -16.54
CA ASP A 81 -14.48 -5.18 -15.56
C ASP A 81 -14.85 -4.53 -14.23
N VAL A 82 -14.04 -4.78 -13.21
CA VAL A 82 -14.06 -4.08 -11.93
C VAL A 82 -12.76 -3.31 -11.78
N PHE A 83 -12.88 -2.00 -11.63
CA PHE A 83 -11.76 -1.10 -11.36
C PHE A 83 -11.60 -0.95 -9.84
N PHE A 84 -10.50 -1.48 -9.32
CA PHE A 84 -10.11 -1.38 -7.91
C PHE A 84 -9.08 -0.26 -7.72
N VAL A 85 -9.26 0.56 -6.70
CA VAL A 85 -8.29 1.57 -6.27
C VAL A 85 -8.19 1.63 -4.75
N LEU A 86 -6.96 1.58 -4.24
CA LEU A 86 -6.57 1.91 -2.88
C LEU A 86 -5.51 3.01 -2.92
N VAL A 87 -5.78 4.13 -2.27
CA VAL A 87 -4.83 5.23 -2.09
C VAL A 87 -4.65 5.44 -0.59
N GLN A 88 -3.40 5.52 -0.15
CA GLN A 88 -3.08 5.88 1.24
C GLN A 88 -2.22 7.13 1.26
N ALA A 89 -2.49 8.00 2.23
CA ALA A 89 -1.72 9.20 2.48
C ALA A 89 -1.38 9.33 3.96
N ALA A 90 -0.15 9.76 4.24
CA ALA A 90 0.35 9.95 5.59
C ALA A 90 1.14 11.26 5.68
N LYS A 91 1.31 11.78 6.90
CA LYS A 91 2.23 12.88 7.13
C LYS A 91 3.64 12.41 6.79
N ARG A 92 4.37 13.15 5.95
CA ARG A 92 5.76 12.82 5.64
C ARG A 92 6.61 13.01 6.89
N GLU A 93 7.17 11.92 7.40
CA GLU A 93 8.19 11.98 8.45
C GLU A 93 9.57 12.13 7.81
N SER A 94 10.47 12.82 8.49
CA SER A 94 11.87 12.94 8.08
C SER A 94 12.55 11.58 8.29
N VAL A 95 12.90 10.91 7.20
CA VAL A 95 13.76 9.72 7.24
C VAL A 95 15.19 10.21 7.03
N HIS A 96 16.07 9.94 8.01
CA HIS A 96 17.50 10.16 7.87
C HIS A 96 18.15 8.85 7.45
N VAL A 97 18.85 8.85 6.32
CA VAL A 97 19.56 7.67 5.84
C VAL A 97 21.05 7.90 6.06
N GLU A 98 21.67 6.99 6.81
CA GLU A 98 23.10 6.95 7.06
C GLU A 98 23.60 5.55 6.68
N GLU A 99 24.44 5.47 5.64
CA GLU A 99 24.85 4.21 5.02
C GLU A 99 23.65 3.34 4.61
N ASP A 100 23.55 2.11 5.13
CA ASP A 100 22.46 1.16 4.87
C ASP A 100 21.31 1.27 5.88
N VAL A 101 21.36 2.25 6.79
CA VAL A 101 20.41 2.41 7.89
C VAL A 101 19.50 3.61 7.65
N ALA A 102 18.19 3.36 7.63
CA ALA A 102 17.16 4.39 7.56
C ALA A 102 16.52 4.63 8.94
N TRP A 103 16.78 5.80 9.51
CA TRP A 103 16.20 6.27 10.77
C TRP A 103 14.91 7.04 10.50
N SER A 104 13.79 6.55 11.02
CA SER A 104 12.52 7.30 11.08
C SER A 104 12.13 7.55 12.55
N THR A 105 11.36 8.60 12.81
CA THR A 105 10.79 8.90 14.14
C THR A 105 9.76 7.87 14.61
N ARG A 106 9.32 6.95 13.75
CA ARG A 106 8.35 5.90 14.09
C ARG A 106 8.75 4.57 13.47
N LEU A 107 9.22 3.69 14.33
CA LEU A 107 9.65 2.31 14.09
C LEU A 107 10.59 2.16 12.87
N GLY A 108 11.85 1.86 13.18
CA GLY A 108 12.88 1.59 12.19
C GLY A 108 12.43 0.58 11.14
N ILE A 109 12.47 1.00 9.88
CA ILE A 109 12.58 0.05 8.79
C ILE A 109 14.03 -0.41 8.81
N ALA A 110 14.30 -1.48 9.56
CA ALA A 110 15.58 -2.17 9.48
C ALA A 110 15.63 -2.87 8.12
N TYR A 111 16.33 -2.28 7.16
CA TYR A 111 16.83 -3.03 6.02
C TYR A 111 17.98 -3.90 6.54
N GLU A 112 17.67 -5.10 7.02
CA GLU A 112 18.70 -6.12 7.17
C GLU A 112 19.08 -6.65 5.78
N PRO A 113 20.37 -6.83 5.48
CA PRO A 113 20.81 -7.53 4.27
C PRO A 113 20.09 -8.88 4.19
N MET A 114 19.73 -9.33 2.98
CA MET A 114 19.13 -10.66 2.79
C MET A 114 20.09 -11.72 3.36
N LYS A 115 19.85 -12.14 4.60
CA LYS A 115 20.60 -13.20 5.26
C LYS A 115 20.09 -14.54 4.71
N ASN A 116 20.98 -15.52 4.54
CA ASN A 116 20.58 -16.89 4.25
C ASN A 116 20.12 -17.54 5.55
N TRP A 117 18.82 -17.48 5.82
CA TRP A 117 18.26 -18.04 7.05
C TRP A 117 18.26 -19.56 6.98
N THR A 118 18.72 -20.18 8.06
CA THR A 118 18.54 -21.61 8.27
C THR A 118 17.10 -21.90 8.70
N LEU A 119 16.64 -23.14 8.49
CA LEU A 119 15.29 -23.57 8.86
C LEU A 119 14.99 -23.34 10.36
N ALA A 120 16.01 -23.50 11.21
CA ALA A 120 15.89 -23.27 12.65
C ALA A 120 15.67 -21.78 12.98
N GLU A 121 16.37 -20.87 12.32
CA GLU A 121 16.19 -19.42 12.50
C GLU A 121 14.80 -18.97 12.04
N ILE A 122 14.28 -19.55 10.95
CA ILE A 122 12.92 -19.28 10.46
C ILE A 122 11.88 -19.74 11.50
N GLN A 123 12.04 -20.95 12.04
CA GLN A 123 11.11 -21.51 13.03
C GLN A 123 11.12 -20.72 14.34
N ASP A 124 12.28 -20.25 14.79
CA ASP A 124 12.39 -19.48 16.03
C ASP A 124 11.80 -18.07 15.89
N ALA A 125 11.98 -17.41 14.74
CA ALA A 125 11.36 -16.11 14.49
C ALA A 125 9.83 -16.19 14.34
N LEU A 126 9.32 -17.28 13.77
CA LEU A 126 7.87 -17.50 13.58
C LEU A 126 7.17 -18.06 14.82
N ARG A 127 7.92 -18.38 15.89
CA ARG A 127 7.40 -19.06 17.09
C ARG A 127 6.31 -18.28 17.84
N ASN A 128 6.23 -16.97 17.62
CA ASN A 128 5.25 -16.07 18.24
C ASN A 128 4.13 -15.61 17.30
N VAL A 129 4.09 -16.10 16.05
CA VAL A 129 3.02 -15.75 15.11
C VAL A 129 1.85 -16.71 15.33
N SER A 130 0.81 -16.25 16.03
CA SER A 130 -0.40 -17.04 16.26
C SER A 130 -1.12 -17.31 14.93
N SER A 131 -1.52 -18.56 14.73
CA SER A 131 -2.17 -19.09 13.52
C SER A 131 -3.59 -18.57 13.25
N SER A 132 -4.04 -17.51 13.93
CA SER A 132 -5.40 -16.98 13.82
C SER A 132 -5.59 -15.97 12.68
N GLN A 133 -4.55 -15.69 11.87
CA GLN A 133 -4.58 -14.70 10.80
C GLN A 133 -4.72 -15.28 9.37
N PHE A 134 -4.96 -16.59 9.22
CA PHE A 134 -5.28 -17.20 7.93
C PHE A 134 -6.73 -17.68 7.89
N PRO A 135 -7.57 -17.24 6.92
CA PRO A 135 -8.87 -17.86 6.71
C PRO A 135 -8.69 -19.27 6.12
N PRO A 136 -9.54 -20.24 6.49
CA PRO A 136 -9.46 -21.60 5.97
C PRO A 136 -9.79 -21.64 4.47
N SER A 137 -9.10 -22.56 3.79
CA SER A 137 -9.22 -22.93 2.38
C SER A 137 -10.59 -23.42 1.96
#